data_AF-I1K4P5-F1
#
_entry.id   AF-I1K4P5-F1
#
_cell.length_a   1.000
_cell.length_b   1.000
_cell.length_c   1.000
_cell.angle_alpha   90.00
_cell.angle_beta   90.00
_cell.angle_gamma   90.00
#
_symmetry.space_group_name_H-M   'P 1'
#
loop_
_entity.id
_entity.type
_entity.pdbx_description
1 polymer ?
#
loop_
_entity_poly.entity_id
_entity_poly.type
_entity_poly.pdbx_seq_one_letter_code
_entity_poly.pdbx_strand_id
1 'polypeptide(L)'
;MRRGAKRKTKQDQEAKHHAPEDNMPKAQPRAKRAKTSKPQSEPEYFEDKRNLEDLWKETFPVGTEWDQLDSVYQYKWDFSNLENAFEENGVLYGKKVYLFGCTEPQLVMFKGESKVVCIPVVVAVVSPFPPSDKIGINSVQREAEEIIPMKQMKMDWVPYIPLEDRDSQVDRLKSQIFILSCTQRRSALKHLKLDRLKKYEYCLPYFYQPFKEDELEQSTEVQIIYPAEPKPVFCEFDWELDELEEFTDKLIEEEELSEDQKDAFKEFVKEKVREAKKANREAREARKKAIEEMSEETKAAFESMRFYKFYPVQSPEAPDVSNVKSPFINRYYGKAHEVL
;
A
#
# COMPACT_ATOMS: atom_id res chain seq x y z
N MET A 1 -19.18 -38.52 24.81
CA MET A 1 -18.06 -39.19 25.52
C MET A 1 -17.19 -39.96 24.54
N ARG A 2 -15.96 -39.51 24.25
CA ARG A 2 -14.89 -40.36 23.70
C ARG A 2 -13.58 -39.98 24.38
N ARG A 3 -12.98 -40.97 25.05
CA ARG A 3 -11.81 -40.90 25.92
C ARG A 3 -10.51 -40.73 25.13
N GLY A 4 -9.55 -40.07 25.75
CA GLY A 4 -8.22 -39.84 25.22
C GLY A 4 -7.28 -41.05 25.27
N ALA A 5 -6.11 -40.86 24.65
CA ALA A 5 -4.97 -41.76 24.69
C ALA A 5 -3.69 -40.93 24.90
N LYS A 6 -3.27 -40.77 26.17
CA LYS A 6 -1.91 -40.35 26.52
C LYS A 6 -1.05 -41.60 26.66
N ARG A 7 -0.04 -41.74 25.80
CA ARG A 7 0.97 -42.81 25.87
C ARG A 7 2.03 -42.45 26.92
N LYS A 8 2.27 -43.36 27.88
CA LYS A 8 3.36 -43.35 28.87
C LYS A 8 3.68 -44.80 29.26
N THR A 9 4.91 -45.27 28.98
CA THR A 9 5.65 -46.46 29.53
C THR A 9 6.91 -46.62 28.67
N LYS A 10 8.13 -46.98 29.10
CA LYS A 10 8.73 -47.74 30.24
C LYS A 10 10.25 -47.43 30.16
N GLN A 11 10.99 -47.03 31.21
CA GLN A 11 11.69 -47.84 32.23
C GLN A 11 12.05 -49.29 31.88
N ASP A 12 13.37 -49.56 31.80
CA ASP A 12 14.05 -50.82 32.16
C ASP A 12 15.49 -50.45 32.65
N GLN A 13 15.81 -50.72 33.93
CA GLN A 13 16.67 -51.80 34.48
C GLN A 13 18.16 -51.39 34.56
N GLU A 14 18.68 -51.09 35.75
CA GLU A 14 19.24 -51.99 36.78
C GLU A 14 20.59 -52.62 36.42
N ALA A 15 21.65 -52.27 37.16
CA ALA A 15 22.50 -53.20 37.92
C ALA A 15 23.66 -52.47 38.64
N LYS A 16 23.78 -52.77 39.93
CA LYS A 16 24.89 -52.44 40.85
C LYS A 16 26.07 -53.39 40.60
N HIS A 17 27.32 -52.93 40.80
CA HIS A 17 28.25 -53.42 41.84
C HIS A 17 29.75 -53.10 41.58
N HIS A 18 30.38 -52.62 42.66
CA HIS A 18 31.77 -52.74 43.15
C HIS A 18 33.01 -52.29 42.35
N ALA A 19 33.81 -51.51 43.08
CA ALA A 19 35.23 -51.21 42.91
C ALA A 19 36.12 -52.48 42.93
N PRO A 20 37.35 -52.39 42.42
CA PRO A 20 38.45 -51.99 43.31
C PRO A 20 39.49 -51.03 42.68
N GLU A 21 40.30 -50.49 43.60
CA GLU A 21 41.49 -49.66 43.42
C GLU A 21 42.68 -50.39 42.77
N ASP A 22 43.68 -49.58 42.38
CA ASP A 22 45.08 -49.89 42.09
C ASP A 22 45.45 -50.64 40.80
N ASN A 23 45.89 -49.88 39.78
CA ASN A 23 47.32 -49.60 39.59
C ASN A 23 47.59 -48.81 38.29
N MET A 24 48.47 -47.81 38.40
CA MET A 24 49.08 -47.11 37.29
C MET A 24 49.89 -48.07 36.39
N PRO A 25 49.93 -47.77 35.08
CA PRO A 25 51.17 -47.83 34.33
C PRO A 25 51.53 -46.47 33.76
N LYS A 26 52.70 -45.97 34.15
CA LYS A 26 53.44 -44.92 33.45
C LYS A 26 53.83 -45.43 32.07
N ALA A 27 53.37 -44.78 31.00
CA ALA A 27 53.97 -44.91 29.67
C ALA A 27 53.98 -43.55 28.94
N GLN A 28 55.11 -43.30 28.28
CA GLN A 28 55.73 -42.03 27.89
C GLN A 28 54.96 -41.13 26.89
N PRO A 29 55.31 -39.84 26.82
CA PRO A 29 54.57 -38.84 26.06
C PRO A 29 54.95 -38.87 24.57
N ARG A 30 53.95 -39.04 23.70
CA ARG A 30 54.14 -39.04 22.25
C ARG A 30 54.06 -37.61 21.70
N ALA A 31 54.99 -37.33 20.78
CA ALA A 31 55.38 -36.02 20.27
C ALA A 31 54.24 -35.16 19.70
N LYS A 32 54.38 -33.84 19.90
CA LYS A 32 53.52 -32.77 19.39
C LYS A 32 53.50 -32.80 17.85
N ARG A 33 52.35 -33.12 17.27
CA ARG A 33 52.11 -33.00 15.83
C ARG A 33 51.92 -31.52 15.48
N ALA A 34 52.79 -31.00 14.61
CA ALA A 34 52.73 -29.63 14.11
C ALA A 34 51.37 -29.35 13.45
N LYS A 35 50.65 -28.35 13.96
CA LYS A 35 49.45 -27.80 13.32
C LYS A 35 49.90 -26.84 12.22
N THR A 36 49.73 -27.26 10.97
CA THR A 36 49.87 -26.41 9.79
C THR A 36 48.91 -25.23 9.90
N SER A 37 49.44 -24.01 9.87
CA SER A 37 48.67 -22.76 9.87
C SER A 37 47.81 -22.66 8.62
N LYS A 38 46.48 -22.67 8.78
CA LYS A 38 45.57 -22.24 7.71
C LYS A 38 45.71 -20.72 7.54
N PRO A 39 45.72 -20.18 6.31
CA PRO A 39 45.82 -18.73 6.08
C PRO A 39 44.61 -18.02 6.72
N GLN A 40 44.88 -16.94 7.45
CA GLN A 40 43.83 -16.01 7.91
C GLN A 40 43.19 -15.38 6.67
N SER A 41 41.95 -15.74 6.38
CA SER A 41 41.10 -14.93 5.51
C SER A 41 40.84 -13.60 6.22
N GLU A 42 41.04 -12.49 5.51
CA GLU A 42 40.67 -11.15 5.99
C GLU A 42 39.20 -11.15 6.41
N PRO A 43 38.85 -10.51 7.54
CA PRO A 43 37.48 -10.46 8.01
C PRO A 43 36.62 -9.74 6.96
N GLU A 44 35.60 -10.44 6.48
CA GLU A 44 34.57 -9.91 5.59
C GLU A 44 33.85 -8.79 6.35
N TYR A 45 34.18 -7.54 6.01
CA TYR A 45 33.56 -6.36 6.60
C TYR A 45 32.16 -6.21 6.00
N PHE A 46 31.14 -6.42 6.83
CA PHE A 46 29.77 -6.06 6.48
C PHE A 46 29.54 -4.64 6.99
N GLU A 47 29.07 -3.74 6.12
CA GLU A 47 28.62 -2.42 6.56
C GLU A 47 27.53 -2.57 7.62
N ASP A 48 27.62 -1.77 8.69
CA ASP A 48 26.58 -1.72 9.70
C ASP A 48 25.27 -1.26 9.03
N LYS A 49 24.20 -2.02 9.23
CA LYS A 49 22.88 -1.68 8.67
C LYS A 49 22.44 -0.32 9.21
N ARG A 50 22.02 0.57 8.31
CA ARG A 50 21.46 1.87 8.69
C ARG A 50 20.17 1.65 9.47
N ASN A 51 19.94 2.41 10.54
CA ASN A 51 18.84 2.15 11.49
C ASN A 51 17.45 2.09 10.81
N LEU A 52 17.26 2.83 9.72
CA LEU A 52 16.02 2.92 8.94
C LEU A 52 16.10 2.27 7.55
N GLU A 53 17.13 1.47 7.25
CA GLU A 53 17.39 0.91 5.91
C GLU A 53 16.22 0.08 5.35
N ASP A 54 15.48 -0.60 6.23
CA ASP A 54 14.36 -1.44 5.86
C ASP A 54 13.00 -0.73 5.91
N LEU A 55 12.95 0.55 6.27
CA LEU A 55 11.72 1.31 6.43
C LEU A 55 10.84 1.23 5.18
N TRP A 56 11.42 1.42 4.00
CA TRP A 56 10.68 1.32 2.73
C TRP A 56 10.16 -0.09 2.46
N LYS A 57 10.90 -1.13 2.88
CA LYS A 57 10.52 -2.55 2.70
C LYS A 57 9.41 -2.96 3.66
N GLU A 58 9.37 -2.38 4.85
CA GLU A 58 8.33 -2.61 5.84
C GLU A 58 6.99 -1.94 5.44
N THR A 59 7.03 -0.88 4.62
CA THR A 59 5.80 -0.33 4.04
C THR A 59 5.18 -1.30 3.04
N PHE A 60 3.91 -1.65 3.23
CA PHE A 60 3.21 -2.52 2.29
C PHE A 60 2.97 -1.77 0.96
N PRO A 61 3.41 -2.30 -0.20
CA PRO A 61 3.19 -1.65 -1.49
C PRO A 61 1.73 -1.85 -1.93
N VAL A 62 0.89 -0.87 -1.62
CA VAL A 62 -0.55 -0.92 -1.82
C VAL A 62 -0.88 -0.89 -3.31
N GLY A 63 -1.79 -1.76 -3.75
CA GLY A 63 -2.22 -1.83 -5.16
C GLY A 63 -1.21 -2.49 -6.09
N THR A 64 -0.11 -3.05 -5.58
CA THR A 64 0.84 -3.79 -6.40
C THR A 64 0.33 -5.20 -6.68
N GLU A 65 0.40 -5.62 -7.95
CA GLU A 65 0.08 -6.99 -8.34
C GLU A 65 1.02 -7.98 -7.63
N TRP A 66 0.46 -9.03 -7.04
CA TRP A 66 1.20 -9.93 -6.15
C TRP A 66 2.23 -10.80 -6.86
N ASP A 67 2.06 -11.03 -8.15
CA ASP A 67 3.03 -11.68 -9.04
C ASP A 67 4.17 -10.73 -9.44
N GLN A 68 3.90 -9.43 -9.54
CA GLN A 68 4.91 -8.39 -9.80
C GLN A 68 5.72 -8.02 -8.55
N LEU A 69 5.21 -8.29 -7.35
CA LEU A 69 5.84 -7.90 -6.08
C LEU A 69 7.30 -8.38 -5.96
N ASP A 70 7.63 -9.60 -6.43
CA ASP A 70 9.01 -10.09 -6.39
C ASP A 70 9.93 -9.29 -7.33
N SER A 71 9.41 -8.77 -8.44
CA SER A 71 10.20 -7.99 -9.40
C SER A 71 10.70 -6.68 -8.82
N VAL A 72 9.93 -6.08 -7.90
CA VAL A 72 10.32 -4.86 -7.17
C VAL A 72 11.61 -5.10 -6.40
N TYR A 73 11.75 -6.26 -5.76
CA TYR A 73 12.91 -6.60 -4.90
C TYR A 73 14.09 -7.20 -5.67
N GLN A 74 14.02 -7.31 -7.00
CA GLN A 74 15.15 -7.78 -7.83
C GLN A 74 16.28 -6.74 -7.93
N TYR A 75 15.95 -5.48 -7.69
CA TYR A 75 16.90 -4.37 -7.72
C TYR A 75 17.25 -3.93 -6.30
N LYS A 76 18.48 -3.45 -6.13
CA LYS A 76 18.93 -2.86 -4.87
C LYS A 76 18.63 -1.36 -4.87
N TRP A 77 17.36 -1.06 -4.61
CA TRP A 77 16.90 0.31 -4.45
C TRP A 77 17.52 0.95 -3.21
N ASP A 78 18.00 2.18 -3.34
CA ASP A 78 18.51 2.97 -2.23
C ASP A 78 17.48 4.04 -1.83
N PHE A 79 17.05 3.99 -0.57
CA PHE A 79 16.13 4.94 0.04
C PHE A 79 16.82 5.76 1.14
N SER A 80 18.14 5.99 1.02
CA SER A 80 18.90 6.90 1.88
C SER A 80 18.25 8.28 2.03
N ASN A 81 17.60 8.82 0.98
CA ASN A 81 16.84 10.06 1.06
C ASN A 81 15.65 10.00 2.04
N LEU A 82 14.94 8.87 2.11
CA LEU A 82 13.85 8.66 3.07
C LEU A 82 14.40 8.57 4.50
N GLU A 83 15.51 7.87 4.70
CA GLU A 83 16.18 7.73 5.99
C GLU A 83 16.66 9.09 6.51
N ASN A 84 17.41 9.83 5.67
CA ASN A 84 17.92 11.17 5.96
C ASN A 84 16.78 12.17 6.26
N ALA A 85 15.58 11.96 5.73
CA ALA A 85 14.44 12.82 6.05
C ALA A 85 14.04 12.74 7.53
N PHE A 86 14.36 11.64 8.23
CA PHE A 86 14.11 11.46 9.65
C PHE A 86 15.32 11.77 10.54
N GLU A 87 16.46 12.17 9.96
CA GLU A 87 17.66 12.58 10.71
C GLU A 87 17.65 14.09 11.03
N GLU A 88 18.60 14.57 11.84
CA GLU A 88 18.70 15.99 12.18
C GLU A 88 18.83 16.85 10.91
N ASN A 89 18.02 17.90 10.80
CA ASN A 89 17.81 18.73 9.59
C ASN A 89 16.96 18.09 8.47
N GLY A 90 16.53 16.84 8.62
CA GLY A 90 15.60 16.18 7.70
C GLY A 90 14.19 16.78 7.75
N VAL A 91 13.48 16.75 6.61
CA VAL A 91 12.15 17.36 6.48
C VAL A 91 11.06 16.67 7.33
N LEU A 92 11.29 15.44 7.77
CA LEU A 92 10.42 14.63 8.63
C LEU A 92 10.93 14.52 10.08
N TYR A 93 12.07 15.13 10.42
CA TYR A 93 12.69 15.05 11.73
C TYR A 93 11.73 15.49 12.85
N GLY A 94 11.56 14.63 13.86
CA GLY A 94 10.72 14.90 15.03
C GLY A 94 9.22 15.01 14.74
N LYS A 95 8.77 14.75 13.51
CA LYS A 95 7.36 14.82 13.12
C LYS A 95 6.69 13.48 13.25
N LYS A 96 5.37 13.50 13.46
CA LYS A 96 4.53 12.31 13.37
C LYS A 96 4.17 12.05 11.91
N VAL A 97 4.51 10.87 11.41
CA VAL A 97 4.45 10.54 9.99
C VAL A 97 3.79 9.19 9.77
N TYR A 98 2.93 9.12 8.75
CA TYR A 98 2.28 7.91 8.27
C TYR A 98 2.78 7.58 6.86
N LEU A 99 3.36 6.40 6.68
CA LEU A 99 4.02 5.97 5.46
C LEU A 99 3.27 4.82 4.80
N PHE A 100 3.08 4.89 3.49
CA PHE A 100 2.62 3.73 2.72
C PHE A 100 3.46 3.58 1.46
N GLY A 101 3.65 2.33 1.04
CA GLY A 101 4.33 2.02 -0.20
C GLY A 101 3.33 1.99 -1.36
N CYS A 102 3.80 2.29 -2.55
CA CYS A 102 3.15 1.96 -3.81
C CYS A 102 4.20 1.55 -4.84
N THR A 103 3.74 1.09 -6.00
CA THR A 103 4.61 0.81 -7.14
C THR A 103 4.13 1.52 -8.39
N GLU A 104 5.06 2.04 -9.18
CA GLU A 104 4.79 2.71 -10.44
C GLU A 104 5.45 1.94 -11.59
N PRO A 105 4.67 1.21 -12.40
CA PRO A 105 5.22 0.53 -13.57
C PRO A 105 5.61 1.55 -14.63
N GLN A 106 6.89 1.59 -14.98
CA GLN A 106 7.45 2.53 -15.95
C GLN A 106 8.41 1.82 -16.90
N LEU A 107 8.48 2.30 -18.14
CA LEU A 107 9.47 1.86 -19.11
C LEU A 107 10.78 2.60 -18.85
N VAL A 108 11.79 1.90 -18.36
CA VAL A 108 13.09 2.48 -17.99
C VAL A 108 14.23 1.75 -18.70
N MET A 109 15.33 2.45 -18.92
CA MET A 109 16.54 1.89 -19.52
C MET A 109 17.46 1.36 -18.41
N PHE A 110 17.80 0.07 -18.45
CA PHE A 110 18.72 -0.55 -17.49
C PHE A 110 19.70 -1.47 -18.19
N LYS A 111 21.01 -1.20 -18.00
CA LYS A 111 22.11 -1.96 -18.63
C LYS A 111 21.98 -2.10 -20.16
N GLY A 112 21.49 -1.05 -20.82
CA GLY A 112 21.33 -1.03 -22.30
C GLY A 112 20.03 -1.65 -22.81
N GLU A 113 19.16 -2.16 -21.94
CA GLU A 113 17.88 -2.75 -22.29
C GLU A 113 16.71 -1.92 -21.75
N SER A 114 15.67 -1.75 -22.57
CA SER A 114 14.43 -1.13 -22.13
C SER A 114 13.56 -2.16 -21.43
N LYS A 115 13.16 -1.88 -20.18
CA LYS A 115 12.40 -2.81 -19.33
C LYS A 115 11.24 -2.08 -18.66
N VAL A 116 10.10 -2.76 -18.56
CA VAL A 116 9.01 -2.31 -17.68
C VAL A 116 9.38 -2.72 -16.26
N VAL A 117 9.60 -1.72 -15.41
CA VAL A 117 10.01 -1.91 -14.01
C VAL A 117 8.95 -1.32 -13.10
N CYS A 118 8.53 -2.09 -12.09
CA CYS A 118 7.71 -1.58 -11.00
C CYS A 118 8.59 -0.84 -10.00
N ILE A 119 8.61 0.48 -10.10
CA ILE A 119 9.43 1.33 -9.25
C ILE A 119 8.77 1.41 -7.87
N PRO A 120 9.43 1.01 -6.77
CA PRO A 120 8.89 1.22 -5.44
C PRO A 120 8.91 2.71 -5.13
N VAL A 121 7.85 3.18 -4.50
CA VAL A 121 7.70 4.56 -4.06
C VAL A 121 7.13 4.55 -2.65
N VAL A 122 7.63 5.45 -1.80
CA VAL A 122 7.11 5.63 -0.44
C VAL A 122 6.47 7.00 -0.33
N VAL A 123 5.22 7.04 0.13
CA VAL A 123 4.50 8.28 0.41
C VAL A 123 4.49 8.51 1.91
N ALA A 124 4.94 9.69 2.34
CA ALA A 124 4.95 10.11 3.73
C ALA A 124 3.93 11.22 3.98
N VAL A 125 3.05 11.00 4.94
CA VAL A 125 2.02 11.94 5.36
C VAL A 125 2.36 12.45 6.76
N VAL A 126 2.76 13.72 6.84
CA VAL A 126 2.95 14.41 8.13
C VAL A 126 1.58 14.77 8.68
N SER A 127 1.21 14.16 9.80
CA SER A 127 -0.11 14.37 10.41
C SER A 127 -0.10 13.98 11.89
N PRO A 128 -0.84 14.70 12.76
CA PRO A 128 -1.01 14.29 14.15
C PRO A 128 -1.84 13.00 14.32
N PHE A 129 -2.62 12.59 13.31
CA PHE A 129 -3.47 11.39 13.32
C PHE A 129 -3.41 10.62 11.98
N PRO A 130 -3.83 9.35 11.94
CA PRO A 130 -3.78 8.57 10.70
C PRO A 130 -4.61 9.23 9.59
N PRO A 131 -4.11 9.31 8.35
CA PRO A 131 -4.79 10.06 7.29
C PRO A 131 -6.17 9.47 6.93
N SER A 132 -6.35 8.17 7.12
CA SER A 132 -7.61 7.46 6.85
C SER A 132 -7.56 6.06 7.47
N ASP A 133 -8.73 5.48 7.76
CA ASP A 133 -8.90 4.07 8.13
C ASP A 133 -9.60 3.26 7.02
N LYS A 134 -9.69 3.84 5.81
CA LYS A 134 -10.37 3.28 4.64
C LYS A 134 -9.42 3.08 3.46
N ILE A 135 -9.86 2.24 2.54
CA ILE A 135 -9.23 1.90 1.27
C ILE A 135 -10.26 2.12 0.17
N GLY A 136 -9.84 2.76 -0.91
CA GLY A 136 -10.61 2.80 -2.15
C GLY A 136 -10.28 1.59 -3.01
N ILE A 137 -11.29 0.98 -3.60
CA ILE A 137 -11.12 -0.07 -4.61
C ILE A 137 -11.65 0.50 -5.92
N ASN A 138 -10.74 0.74 -6.86
CA ASN A 138 -11.07 1.26 -8.17
C ASN A 138 -10.65 0.25 -9.25
N SER A 139 -11.61 -0.29 -10.00
CA SER A 139 -11.36 -1.22 -11.09
C SER A 139 -12.02 -0.68 -12.35
N VAL A 140 -11.30 -0.71 -13.46
CA VAL A 140 -11.82 -0.31 -14.80
C VAL A 140 -13.11 -1.06 -15.16
N GLN A 141 -13.33 -2.25 -14.60
CA GLN A 141 -14.50 -3.08 -14.87
C GLN A 141 -15.70 -2.79 -13.95
N ARG A 142 -15.54 -1.95 -12.92
CA ARG A 142 -16.60 -1.67 -11.93
C ARG A 142 -17.26 -0.32 -12.23
N GLU A 143 -18.59 -0.33 -12.19
CA GLU A 143 -19.47 0.83 -12.42
C GLU A 143 -19.33 1.90 -11.31
N ALA A 144 -19.00 1.47 -10.08
CA ALA A 144 -18.84 2.37 -8.94
C ALA A 144 -17.59 2.04 -8.13
N GLU A 145 -16.92 3.09 -7.69
CA GLU A 145 -15.84 3.01 -6.72
C GLU A 145 -16.35 2.54 -5.35
N GLU A 146 -15.62 1.63 -4.71
CA GLU A 146 -15.98 1.08 -3.39
C GLU A 146 -14.99 1.60 -2.34
N ILE A 147 -15.47 2.38 -1.36
CA ILE A 147 -14.66 2.76 -0.18
C ILE A 147 -14.98 1.83 0.98
N ILE A 148 -13.98 1.03 1.41
CA ILE A 148 -14.14 0.04 2.49
C ILE A 148 -13.16 0.27 3.65
N PRO A 149 -13.46 -0.21 4.87
CA PRO A 149 -12.51 -0.15 5.98
C PRO A 149 -11.24 -0.97 5.70
N MET A 150 -10.06 -0.43 6.01
CA MET A 150 -8.76 -1.10 5.91
C MET A 150 -8.75 -2.48 6.57
N LYS A 151 -9.45 -2.63 7.71
CA LYS A 151 -9.57 -3.89 8.46
C LYS A 151 -10.18 -5.03 7.64
N GLN A 152 -11.07 -4.75 6.68
CA GLN A 152 -11.62 -5.78 5.79
C GLN A 152 -10.54 -6.37 4.86
N MET A 153 -9.57 -5.54 4.47
CA MET A 153 -8.39 -5.88 3.69
C MET A 153 -7.18 -6.27 4.55
N LYS A 154 -7.39 -6.50 5.86
CA LYS A 154 -6.32 -6.86 6.80
C LYS A 154 -5.17 -5.84 6.83
N MET A 155 -5.51 -4.58 6.59
CA MET A 155 -4.59 -3.46 6.65
C MET A 155 -4.82 -2.64 7.91
N ASP A 156 -3.75 -2.05 8.44
CA ASP A 156 -3.79 -1.09 9.54
C ASP A 156 -2.52 -0.23 9.57
N TRP A 157 -2.62 0.93 10.22
CA TRP A 157 -1.47 1.76 10.56
C TRP A 157 -0.81 1.21 11.82
N VAL A 158 0.41 0.72 11.69
CA VAL A 158 1.17 0.14 12.80
C VAL A 158 2.42 0.98 13.07
N PRO A 159 2.87 1.11 14.33
CA PRO A 159 4.13 1.78 14.62
C PRO A 159 5.28 1.02 13.95
N TYR A 160 6.13 1.75 13.24
CA TYR A 160 7.41 1.22 12.79
C TYR A 160 8.41 1.26 13.96
N ILE A 161 9.23 0.20 14.05
CA ILE A 161 10.26 0.04 15.06
C ILE A 161 11.62 0.03 14.34
N PRO A 162 12.44 1.10 14.52
CA PRO A 162 13.80 1.16 13.99
C PRO A 162 14.63 -0.06 14.36
N LEU A 163 15.58 -0.43 13.52
CA LEU A 163 16.36 -1.66 13.68
C LEU A 163 17.06 -1.75 15.04
N GLU A 164 17.63 -0.64 15.52
CA GLU A 164 18.32 -0.55 16.81
C GLU A 164 17.38 -0.74 18.02
N ASP A 165 16.08 -0.46 17.83
CA ASP A 165 15.07 -0.50 18.89
C ASP A 165 14.28 -1.82 18.95
N ARG A 166 14.50 -2.75 18.01
CA ARG A 166 13.70 -3.99 17.91
C ARG A 166 13.87 -4.93 19.10
N ASP A 167 15.01 -4.87 19.79
CA ASP A 167 15.28 -5.65 21.01
C ASP A 167 14.74 -4.96 22.28
N SER A 168 14.29 -3.70 22.18
CA SER A 168 13.71 -2.95 23.29
C SER A 168 12.26 -3.36 23.57
N GLN A 169 11.77 -3.05 24.78
CA GLN A 169 10.36 -3.24 25.10
C GLN A 169 9.49 -2.31 24.24
N VAL A 170 8.84 -2.89 23.22
CA VAL A 170 7.97 -2.18 22.26
C VAL A 170 6.95 -1.26 22.93
N ASP A 171 6.37 -1.68 24.06
CA ASP A 171 5.37 -0.90 24.80
C ASP A 171 5.90 0.45 25.34
N ARG A 172 7.23 0.62 25.46
CA ARG A 172 7.86 1.84 25.95
C ARG A 172 8.29 2.78 24.82
N LEU A 173 8.29 2.30 23.58
CA LEU A 173 8.73 3.07 22.41
C LEU A 173 7.59 4.00 21.96
N LYS A 174 7.80 5.30 22.09
CA LYS A 174 6.93 6.32 21.50
C LYS A 174 7.32 6.53 20.04
N SER A 175 6.93 5.61 19.17
CA SER A 175 7.19 5.76 17.74
C SER A 175 6.40 6.95 17.17
N GLN A 176 7.09 7.77 16.38
CA GLN A 176 6.50 8.83 15.58
C GLN A 176 6.27 8.40 14.13
N ILE A 177 6.76 7.22 13.76
CA ILE A 177 6.69 6.68 12.41
C ILE A 177 5.68 5.55 12.40
N PHE A 178 4.66 5.68 11.58
CA PHE A 178 3.63 4.67 11.37
C PHE A 178 3.67 4.22 9.93
N ILE A 179 3.50 2.93 9.69
CA ILE A 179 3.50 2.33 8.35
C ILE A 179 2.15 1.68 8.08
N LEU A 180 1.69 1.75 6.83
CA LEU A 180 0.58 0.95 6.37
C LEU A 180 1.09 -0.48 6.18
N SER A 181 0.60 -1.37 7.04
CA SER A 181 0.93 -2.79 7.00
C SER A 181 -0.26 -3.61 6.50
N CYS A 182 0.01 -4.80 5.97
CA CYS A 182 -1.01 -5.76 5.57
C CYS A 182 -0.68 -7.14 6.15
N THR A 183 -1.52 -7.66 7.05
CA THR A 183 -1.29 -8.96 7.68
C THR A 183 -1.72 -10.14 6.79
N GLN A 184 -2.26 -9.86 5.59
CA GLN A 184 -2.65 -10.89 4.63
C GLN A 184 -1.41 -11.53 4.00
N ARG A 185 -1.05 -12.73 4.46
CA ARG A 185 0.10 -13.48 3.92
C ARG A 185 -0.09 -13.81 2.43
N ARG A 186 0.96 -13.63 1.64
CA ARG A 186 0.99 -13.97 0.20
C ARG A 186 0.61 -15.42 -0.09
N SER A 187 1.04 -16.36 0.75
CA SER A 187 0.68 -17.79 0.61
C SER A 187 -0.81 -18.05 0.76
N ALA A 188 -1.52 -17.27 1.57
CA ALA A 188 -2.96 -17.41 1.76
C ALA A 188 -3.76 -16.85 0.58
N LEU A 189 -3.16 -16.00 -0.28
CA LEU A 189 -3.80 -15.43 -1.46
C LEU A 189 -4.12 -16.48 -2.52
N LYS A 190 -3.27 -17.50 -2.66
CA LYS A 190 -3.49 -18.63 -3.60
C LYS A 190 -4.81 -19.36 -3.36
N HIS A 191 -5.41 -19.20 -2.18
CA HIS A 191 -6.67 -19.80 -1.78
C HIS A 191 -7.83 -18.79 -1.72
N LEU A 192 -7.59 -17.52 -2.02
CA LEU A 192 -8.65 -16.52 -2.10
C LEU A 192 -9.44 -16.66 -3.41
N LYS A 193 -10.71 -16.28 -3.35
CA LYS A 193 -11.54 -16.12 -4.56
C LYS A 193 -10.95 -15.00 -5.42
N LEU A 194 -11.04 -15.16 -6.74
CA LEU A 194 -10.49 -14.21 -7.71
C LEU A 194 -10.93 -12.76 -7.45
N ASP A 195 -12.22 -12.53 -7.20
CA ASP A 195 -12.74 -11.19 -6.88
C ASP A 195 -12.05 -10.57 -5.66
N ARG A 196 -11.80 -11.36 -4.61
CA ARG A 196 -11.09 -10.88 -3.42
C ARG A 196 -9.61 -10.62 -3.68
N LEU A 197 -8.96 -11.41 -4.52
CA LEU A 197 -7.59 -11.16 -4.95
C LEU A 197 -7.50 -9.84 -5.71
N LYS A 198 -8.41 -9.62 -6.66
CA LYS A 198 -8.53 -8.37 -7.42
C LYS A 198 -8.73 -7.15 -6.54
N LYS A 199 -9.46 -7.25 -5.42
CA LYS A 199 -9.56 -6.16 -4.45
C LYS A 199 -8.19 -5.71 -3.88
N TYR A 200 -7.22 -6.62 -3.71
CA TYR A 200 -5.87 -6.23 -3.25
C TYR A 200 -5.03 -5.61 -4.37
N GLU A 201 -5.24 -6.03 -5.61
CA GLU A 201 -4.54 -5.47 -6.78
C GLU A 201 -5.06 -4.07 -7.11
N TYR A 202 -6.35 -3.82 -6.90
CA TYR A 202 -7.01 -2.55 -7.23
C TYR A 202 -7.20 -1.60 -6.05
N CYS A 203 -6.60 -1.91 -4.90
CA CYS A 203 -6.72 -1.05 -3.74
C CYS A 203 -5.80 0.16 -3.80
N LEU A 204 -6.31 1.31 -3.37
CA LEU A 204 -5.58 2.55 -3.21
C LEU A 204 -5.83 3.08 -1.78
N PRO A 205 -4.79 3.59 -1.09
CA PRO A 205 -5.00 4.28 0.18
C PRO A 205 -5.98 5.43 -0.02
N TYR A 206 -7.10 5.38 0.70
CA TYR A 206 -8.11 6.44 0.64
C TYR A 206 -7.66 7.62 1.51
N PHE A 207 -8.02 8.82 1.10
CA PHE A 207 -7.89 10.02 1.89
C PHE A 207 -9.06 10.94 1.59
N TYR A 208 -9.72 11.40 2.65
CA TYR A 208 -10.77 12.40 2.52
C TYR A 208 -10.21 13.72 3.03
N GLN A 209 -10.12 14.72 2.15
CA GLN A 209 -9.75 16.08 2.53
C GLN A 209 -11.02 16.92 2.65
N PRO A 210 -11.55 17.17 3.87
CA PRO A 210 -12.85 17.83 4.02
C PRO A 210 -12.90 19.21 3.38
N PHE A 211 -11.76 19.91 3.28
CA PHE A 211 -11.73 21.27 2.72
C PHE A 211 -11.65 21.32 1.20
N LYS A 212 -11.41 20.21 0.53
CA LYS A 212 -11.48 20.13 -0.93
C LYS A 212 -12.81 19.52 -1.32
N GLU A 213 -13.44 20.11 -2.32
CA GLU A 213 -14.56 19.45 -2.99
C GLU A 213 -14.02 18.19 -3.67
N ASP A 214 -14.73 17.08 -3.50
CA ASP A 214 -14.42 15.85 -4.24
C ASP A 214 -14.76 16.07 -5.72
N GLU A 215 -14.00 15.46 -6.63
CA GLU A 215 -14.31 15.44 -8.06
C GLU A 215 -15.74 14.92 -8.29
N LEU A 216 -16.20 13.97 -7.47
CA LEU A 216 -17.58 13.47 -7.51
C LEU A 216 -18.61 14.53 -7.11
N GLU A 217 -18.30 15.43 -6.17
CA GLU A 217 -19.21 16.53 -5.78
C GLU A 217 -19.33 17.60 -6.88
N GLN A 218 -18.35 17.63 -7.79
CA GLN A 218 -18.27 18.55 -8.93
C GLN A 218 -18.76 17.91 -10.23
N SER A 219 -18.83 16.58 -10.32
CA SER A 219 -19.21 15.87 -11.53
C SER A 219 -20.62 16.26 -11.99
N THR A 220 -20.69 16.63 -13.26
CA THR A 220 -21.89 16.99 -14.01
C THR A 220 -22.29 15.92 -15.02
N GLU A 221 -21.48 14.87 -15.11
CA GLU A 221 -21.64 13.72 -15.97
C GLU A 221 -22.47 12.64 -15.27
N VAL A 222 -23.43 12.07 -15.99
CA VAL A 222 -24.17 10.89 -15.58
C VAL A 222 -23.93 9.75 -16.55
N GLN A 223 -23.58 8.59 -16.03
CA GLN A 223 -23.58 7.35 -16.80
C GLN A 223 -25.04 6.89 -16.99
N ILE A 224 -25.44 6.78 -18.25
CA ILE A 224 -26.78 6.38 -18.66
C ILE A 224 -26.71 4.95 -19.20
N ILE A 225 -27.43 4.05 -18.54
CA ILE A 225 -27.73 2.70 -19.03
C ILE A 225 -29.22 2.67 -19.31
N TYR A 226 -29.60 2.98 -20.54
CA TYR A 226 -31.00 2.98 -20.94
C TYR A 226 -31.40 1.62 -21.51
N PRO A 227 -32.45 0.95 -20.98
CA PRO A 227 -32.83 -0.39 -21.39
C PRO A 227 -33.64 -0.40 -22.71
N ALA A 228 -33.04 0.10 -23.79
CA ALA A 228 -33.59 0.02 -25.14
C ALA A 228 -33.58 -1.42 -25.68
N GLU A 229 -34.43 -1.67 -26.68
CA GLU A 229 -34.44 -2.91 -27.47
C GLU A 229 -34.03 -2.58 -28.91
N PRO A 230 -33.24 -3.44 -29.59
CA PRO A 230 -32.81 -4.76 -29.14
C PRO A 230 -31.58 -4.77 -28.22
N LYS A 231 -30.86 -3.64 -28.12
CA LYS A 231 -29.66 -3.47 -27.28
C LYS A 231 -29.83 -2.28 -26.33
N PRO A 232 -29.37 -2.36 -25.07
CA PRO A 232 -29.31 -1.19 -24.20
C PRO A 232 -28.37 -0.13 -24.75
N VAL A 233 -28.70 1.14 -24.50
CA VAL A 233 -27.85 2.29 -24.84
C VAL A 233 -26.99 2.64 -23.64
N PHE A 234 -25.68 2.66 -23.86
CA PHE A 234 -24.68 3.07 -22.88
C PHE A 234 -24.06 4.39 -23.33
N CYS A 235 -24.27 5.45 -22.57
CA CYS A 235 -23.70 6.76 -22.88
C CYS A 235 -23.44 7.57 -21.61
N GLU A 236 -22.62 8.61 -21.75
CA GLU A 236 -22.34 9.59 -20.70
C GLU A 236 -23.00 10.90 -21.12
N PHE A 237 -23.76 11.50 -20.21
CA PHE A 237 -24.44 12.78 -20.46
C PHE A 237 -23.98 13.80 -19.43
N ASP A 238 -23.38 14.90 -19.88
CA ASP A 238 -22.99 16.02 -19.04
C ASP A 238 -24.07 17.10 -19.07
N TRP A 239 -24.78 17.35 -17.97
CA TRP A 239 -25.87 18.34 -17.97
C TRP A 239 -25.39 19.81 -18.05
N GLU A 240 -24.09 20.09 -17.94
CA GLU A 240 -23.50 21.42 -18.14
C GLU A 240 -22.94 21.61 -19.55
N LEU A 241 -22.46 20.55 -20.19
CA LEU A 241 -21.84 20.61 -21.53
C LEU A 241 -22.74 20.11 -22.66
N ASP A 242 -23.67 19.20 -22.37
CA ASP A 242 -24.56 18.59 -23.36
C ASP A 242 -25.96 19.21 -23.35
N GLU A 243 -26.41 19.60 -24.54
CA GLU A 243 -27.81 19.91 -24.76
C GLU A 243 -28.59 18.62 -25.01
N LEU A 244 -29.56 18.32 -24.13
CA LEU A 244 -30.31 17.06 -24.16
C LEU A 244 -30.96 16.75 -25.52
N GLU A 245 -31.44 17.77 -26.23
CA GLU A 245 -32.03 17.60 -27.56
C GLU A 245 -30.97 17.14 -28.57
N GLU A 246 -29.91 17.92 -28.73
CA GLU A 246 -28.81 17.63 -29.68
C GLU A 246 -28.12 16.31 -29.36
N PHE A 247 -27.94 16.01 -28.07
CA PHE A 247 -27.35 14.76 -27.62
C PHE A 247 -28.22 13.55 -28.03
N THR A 248 -29.53 13.65 -27.83
CA THR A 248 -30.45 12.57 -28.22
C THR A 248 -30.53 12.41 -29.75
N ASP A 249 -30.50 13.52 -30.49
CA ASP A 249 -30.53 13.50 -31.95
C ASP A 249 -29.30 12.81 -32.53
N LYS A 250 -28.10 13.05 -31.97
CA LYS A 250 -26.87 12.35 -32.36
C LYS A 250 -26.98 10.84 -32.17
N LEU A 251 -27.55 10.37 -31.05
CA LEU A 251 -27.75 8.94 -30.80
C LEU A 251 -28.71 8.30 -31.81
N ILE A 252 -29.69 9.07 -32.32
CA ILE A 252 -30.61 8.60 -33.35
C ILE A 252 -29.93 8.58 -34.73
N GLU A 253 -29.15 9.61 -35.06
CA GLU A 253 -28.35 9.66 -36.29
C GLU A 253 -27.32 8.52 -36.36
N GLU A 254 -26.77 8.11 -35.22
CA GLU A 254 -25.84 6.98 -35.09
C GLU A 254 -26.52 5.61 -35.03
N GLU A 255 -27.86 5.56 -35.16
CA GLU A 255 -28.67 4.33 -35.06
C GLU A 255 -28.50 3.58 -33.71
N GLU A 256 -28.04 4.26 -32.66
CA GLU A 256 -27.91 3.71 -31.31
C GLU A 256 -29.25 3.77 -30.55
N LEU A 257 -30.08 4.78 -30.82
CA LEU A 257 -31.41 4.97 -30.27
C LEU A 257 -32.46 5.09 -31.39
N SER A 258 -33.62 4.45 -31.24
CA SER A 258 -34.71 4.58 -32.21
C SER A 258 -35.52 5.86 -31.98
N GLU A 259 -36.03 6.46 -33.07
CA GLU A 259 -36.77 7.73 -33.00
C GLU A 259 -38.04 7.64 -32.14
N ASP A 260 -38.70 6.48 -32.10
CA ASP A 260 -39.87 6.23 -31.26
C ASP A 260 -39.54 6.19 -29.75
N GLN A 261 -38.28 5.95 -29.39
CA GLN A 261 -37.81 5.96 -28.01
C GLN A 261 -37.26 7.32 -27.55
N LYS A 262 -37.18 8.31 -28.44
CA LYS A 262 -36.60 9.64 -28.19
C LYS A 262 -37.14 10.30 -26.91
N ASP A 263 -38.46 10.36 -26.75
CA ASP A 263 -39.08 11.02 -25.58
C ASP A 263 -38.87 10.23 -24.28
N ALA A 264 -38.97 8.89 -24.35
CA ALA A 264 -38.76 8.02 -23.19
C ALA A 264 -37.30 8.07 -22.71
N PHE A 265 -36.34 8.08 -23.63
CA PHE A 265 -34.93 8.25 -23.34
C PHE A 265 -34.66 9.60 -22.65
N LYS A 266 -35.20 10.70 -23.19
CA LYS A 266 -35.01 12.04 -22.58
C LYS A 266 -35.57 12.12 -21.16
N GLU A 267 -36.73 11.53 -20.89
CA GLU A 267 -37.27 11.49 -19.53
C GLU A 267 -36.38 10.64 -18.60
N PHE A 268 -35.85 9.52 -19.07
CA PHE A 268 -34.89 8.71 -18.32
C PHE A 268 -33.61 9.48 -17.99
N VAL A 269 -33.03 10.20 -18.96
CA VAL A 269 -31.84 11.04 -18.72
C VAL A 269 -32.16 12.14 -17.70
N LYS A 270 -33.31 12.82 -17.82
CA LYS A 270 -33.72 13.84 -16.83
C LYS A 270 -33.88 13.24 -15.42
N GLU A 271 -34.38 12.02 -15.29
CA GLU A 271 -34.47 11.33 -14.00
C GLU A 271 -33.07 11.07 -13.42
N LYS A 272 -32.16 10.50 -14.21
CA LYS A 272 -30.77 10.24 -13.80
C LYS A 272 -30.03 11.52 -13.39
N VAL A 273 -30.21 12.60 -14.15
CA VAL A 273 -29.67 13.93 -13.83
C VAL A 273 -30.26 14.46 -12.51
N ARG A 274 -31.55 14.27 -12.25
CA ARG A 274 -32.17 14.68 -10.97
C ARG A 274 -31.62 13.87 -9.79
N GLU A 275 -31.44 12.56 -9.95
CA GLU A 275 -30.83 11.69 -8.93
C GLU A 275 -29.40 12.15 -8.61
N ALA A 276 -28.58 12.37 -9.64
CA ALA A 276 -27.21 12.85 -9.50
C ALA A 276 -27.13 14.24 -8.84
N LYS A 277 -27.95 15.20 -9.28
CA LYS A 277 -28.02 16.54 -8.66
C LYS A 277 -28.43 16.47 -7.19
N LYS A 278 -29.36 15.56 -6.84
CA LYS A 278 -29.76 15.34 -5.44
C LYS A 278 -28.60 14.75 -4.62
N ALA A 279 -27.92 13.73 -5.14
CA ALA A 279 -26.76 13.13 -4.48
C ALA A 279 -25.62 14.15 -4.27
N ASN A 280 -25.31 14.98 -5.27
CA ASN A 280 -24.30 16.04 -5.16
C ASN A 280 -24.68 17.06 -4.09
N ARG A 281 -25.95 17.47 -4.01
CA ARG A 281 -26.42 18.39 -2.95
C ARG A 281 -26.27 17.75 -1.56
N GLU A 282 -26.71 16.51 -1.39
CA GLU A 282 -26.62 15.79 -0.12
C GLU A 282 -25.16 15.59 0.32
N ALA A 283 -24.25 15.31 -0.62
CA ALA A 283 -22.82 15.21 -0.35
C ALA A 283 -22.23 16.55 0.11
N ARG A 284 -22.54 17.66 -0.59
CA ARG A 284 -22.10 19.01 -0.19
C ARG A 284 -22.64 19.43 1.17
N GLU A 285 -23.91 19.12 1.47
CA GLU A 285 -24.51 19.39 2.78
C GLU A 285 -23.86 18.55 3.89
N ALA A 286 -23.62 17.26 3.65
CA ALA A 286 -22.93 16.37 4.59
C ALA A 286 -21.50 16.83 4.86
N ARG A 287 -20.77 17.25 3.82
CA ARG A 287 -19.43 17.83 3.93
C ARG A 287 -19.44 19.12 4.75
N LYS A 288 -20.35 20.05 4.45
CA LYS A 288 -20.49 21.30 5.21
C LYS A 288 -20.75 21.02 6.69
N LYS A 289 -21.67 20.09 6.98
CA LYS A 289 -21.97 19.67 8.36
C LYS A 289 -20.75 19.05 9.05
N ALA A 290 -20.01 18.18 8.37
CA ALA A 290 -18.79 17.58 8.91
C ALA A 290 -17.73 18.66 9.23
N ILE A 291 -17.59 19.68 8.38
CA ILE A 291 -16.69 20.82 8.63
C ILE A 291 -17.15 21.66 9.83
N GLU A 292 -18.46 21.90 9.97
CA GLU A 292 -19.02 22.64 11.11
C GLU A 292 -18.80 21.88 12.44
N GLU A 293 -18.96 20.56 12.43
CA GLU A 293 -18.78 19.69 13.60
C GLU A 293 -17.31 19.40 13.94
N MET A 294 -16.37 19.66 13.02
CA MET A 294 -14.94 19.47 13.27
C MET A 294 -14.38 20.48 14.28
N SER A 295 -13.57 19.98 15.22
CA SER A 295 -12.81 20.80 16.16
C SER A 295 -11.76 21.67 15.44
N GLU A 296 -11.42 22.83 16.01
CA GLU A 296 -10.38 23.72 15.47
C GLU A 296 -9.02 23.02 15.33
N GLU A 297 -8.67 22.15 16.30
CA GLU A 297 -7.45 21.34 16.26
C GLU A 297 -7.43 20.41 15.04
N THR A 298 -8.56 19.76 14.74
CA THR A 298 -8.69 18.89 13.57
C THR A 298 -8.61 19.68 12.27
N LYS A 299 -9.22 20.87 12.22
CA LYS A 299 -9.15 21.77 11.05
C LYS A 299 -7.70 22.18 10.78
N ALA A 300 -7.01 22.66 11.80
CA ALA A 300 -5.59 23.02 11.73
C ALA A 300 -4.70 21.83 11.33
N ALA A 301 -4.99 20.62 11.81
CA ALA A 301 -4.27 19.41 11.43
C ALA A 301 -4.40 19.07 9.94
N PHE A 302 -5.61 19.19 9.37
CA PHE A 302 -5.83 18.97 7.94
C PHE A 302 -5.19 20.05 7.06
N GLU A 303 -5.18 21.32 7.51
CA GLU A 303 -4.52 22.43 6.80
C GLU A 303 -3.00 22.34 6.85
N SER A 304 -2.44 21.87 7.97
CA SER A 304 -0.99 21.71 8.17
C SER A 304 -0.44 20.39 7.61
N MET A 305 -1.32 19.49 7.16
CA MET A 305 -0.93 18.19 6.63
C MET A 305 -0.04 18.35 5.39
N ARG A 306 1.08 17.63 5.37
CA ARG A 306 2.04 17.64 4.25
C ARG A 306 2.25 16.24 3.71
N PHE A 307 2.40 16.17 2.39
CA PHE A 307 2.61 14.93 1.65
C PHE A 307 3.95 14.99 0.96
N TYR A 308 4.78 13.99 1.20
CA TYR A 308 6.07 13.82 0.57
C TYR A 308 6.06 12.51 -0.19
N LYS A 309 6.70 12.47 -1.35
CA LYS A 309 6.79 11.27 -2.17
C LYS A 309 8.24 10.97 -2.48
N PHE A 310 8.73 9.86 -1.94
CA PHE A 310 10.11 9.43 -2.05
C PHE A 310 10.22 8.39 -3.15
N TYR A 311 11.03 8.72 -4.15
CA TYR A 311 11.58 7.76 -5.09
C TYR A 311 12.96 7.30 -4.58
N PRO A 312 13.42 6.12 -4.98
CA PRO A 312 14.78 5.70 -4.68
C PRO A 312 15.78 6.67 -5.31
N VAL A 313 16.92 6.88 -4.65
CA VAL A 313 18.02 7.66 -5.20
C VAL A 313 18.75 6.84 -6.29
N GLN A 314 19.44 7.54 -7.18
CA GLN A 314 20.18 6.89 -8.25
C GLN A 314 21.28 5.98 -7.67
N SER A 315 21.28 4.70 -8.05
CA SER A 315 22.35 3.76 -7.73
C SER A 315 22.79 3.00 -9.00
N PRO A 316 24.05 2.51 -9.07
CA PRO A 316 24.48 1.65 -10.18
C PRO A 316 23.78 0.28 -10.23
N GLU A 317 23.15 -0.12 -9.13
CA GLU A 317 22.53 -1.43 -8.94
C GLU A 317 21.02 -1.44 -9.24
N ALA A 318 20.45 -0.27 -9.57
CA ALA A 318 19.05 -0.09 -9.90
C ALA A 318 18.87 0.74 -11.19
N PRO A 319 17.73 0.62 -11.89
CA PRO A 319 17.37 1.47 -13.01
C PRO A 319 17.33 2.96 -12.63
N ASP A 320 17.67 3.82 -13.58
CA ASP A 320 17.51 5.26 -13.40
C ASP A 320 16.03 5.66 -13.53
N VAL A 321 15.49 6.24 -12.47
CA VAL A 321 14.10 6.66 -12.35
C VAL A 321 13.93 8.18 -12.33
N SER A 322 15.02 8.94 -12.49
CA SER A 322 15.02 10.40 -12.40
C SER A 322 14.03 11.07 -13.35
N ASN A 323 13.87 10.52 -14.56
CA ASN A 323 13.02 11.06 -15.61
C ASN A 323 11.53 10.66 -15.50
N VAL A 324 11.18 9.77 -14.57
CA VAL A 324 9.80 9.27 -14.41
C VAL A 324 9.18 9.67 -13.06
N LYS A 325 9.88 10.47 -12.26
CA LYS A 325 9.35 11.00 -11.00
C LYS A 325 8.11 11.86 -11.27
N SER A 326 7.02 11.59 -10.56
CA SER A 326 5.78 12.34 -10.65
C SER A 326 5.29 12.74 -9.26
N PRO A 327 4.79 13.97 -9.05
CA PRO A 327 4.19 14.35 -7.78
C PRO A 327 2.84 13.67 -7.54
N PHE A 328 2.17 13.13 -8.56
CA PHE A 328 0.86 12.52 -8.41
C PHE A 328 0.94 11.24 -7.55
N ILE A 329 0.17 11.17 -6.46
CA ILE A 329 0.14 10.02 -5.55
C ILE A 329 -0.96 9.04 -5.99
N ASN A 330 -2.21 9.51 -5.94
CA ASN A 330 -3.41 8.83 -6.42
C ASN A 330 -4.58 9.85 -6.44
N ARG A 331 -5.76 9.44 -6.88
CA ARG A 331 -6.95 10.32 -6.96
C ARG A 331 -7.33 10.99 -5.63
N TYR A 332 -7.15 10.30 -4.49
CA TYR A 332 -7.58 10.80 -3.18
C TYR A 332 -6.60 11.78 -2.56
N TYR A 333 -5.30 11.50 -2.70
CA TYR A 333 -4.24 12.36 -2.19
C TYR A 333 -3.90 13.49 -3.16
N GLY A 334 -4.19 13.31 -4.45
CA GLY A 334 -3.80 14.21 -5.52
C GLY A 334 -2.28 14.22 -5.70
N LYS A 335 -1.65 15.36 -5.48
CA LYS A 335 -0.20 15.55 -5.64
C LYS A 335 0.51 15.71 -4.29
N ALA A 336 1.69 15.11 -4.19
CA ALA A 336 2.65 15.40 -3.14
C ALA A 336 3.04 16.88 -3.16
N HIS A 337 3.31 17.43 -1.99
CA HIS A 337 3.84 18.78 -1.83
C HIS A 337 5.31 18.85 -2.25
N GLU A 338 6.03 17.75 -2.06
CA GLU A 338 7.44 17.62 -2.42
C GLU A 338 7.73 16.19 -2.89
N VAL A 339 8.59 16.08 -3.91
CA VAL A 339 9.05 14.81 -4.49
C VAL A 339 10.54 14.71 -4.26
N LEU A 340 10.98 13.61 -3.65
CA LEU A 340 12.35 13.39 -3.19
C LEU A 340 13.00 12.18 -3.86
#